data_AF-A0A143G9C5-F1
#
_entry.id   AF-A0A143G9C5-F1
#
_cell.length_a   1.000
_cell.length_b   1.000
_cell.length_c   1.000
_cell.angle_alpha   90.00
_cell.angle_beta   90.00
_cell.angle_gamma   90.00
#
_symmetry.space_group_name_H-M   'P 1'
#
loop_
_entity.id
_entity.type
_entity.pdbx_description
1 polymer ?
#
loop_
_entity_poly.entity_id
_entity_poly.type
_entity_poly.pdbx_seq_one_letter_code
_entity_poly.pdbx_strand_id
1 'polypeptide(L)'
;MSGTLKKEFYKSLMDKGLCKINSIPVPFLTNLDQDYTENQYYNQQDSSISIQFLRSQDFLKTIQKLPLYVTSLPVEYFSEAELWKLLSENINSILTFPNGSVTKEMYHYAVGRDYRLFAFLDNSFQNIDIVKEVLAREPLMLEYVQESLAYYYICESAIIRNWRALRYVPIELFDDGLMEIAKKNKNAFLLDIIPSNFIKSELYSEQFRDFPKESINYVVDTLLTDLNLDTFIGLLDSGDTFTPEDTFKSVDPSIIFSPNKSTALIKMLEQRPKWVHYLEPAGISSQMYEAVIQRNVYPKLTPLAWDFNKISIAYEINRKAFSQAPIETINSIGGDRLLQIFLTAIEQKWVEALPFFFFTGILINNPDAHTYLMEYRTQYSIAKVDSVSFDFEKLKSMNFAVDELLLVESKAESEFEELFELNIANYVVFPEREKTLDRTIAFLKIYPMHVNQIPNSLLENKSSAKKILNEVAQAARFIEAEKITAIYSSH
;
A
#
# COMPACT_ATOMS: atom_id res chain seq x y z
N MET A 1 24.37 -11.47 -28.09
CA MET A 1 25.11 -12.77 -28.14
C MET A 1 24.56 -13.74 -29.21
N SER A 2 24.01 -13.27 -30.34
CA SER A 2 23.30 -14.15 -31.32
C SER A 2 23.96 -14.29 -32.70
N GLY A 3 25.03 -13.55 -33.01
CA GLY A 3 25.69 -13.58 -34.33
C GLY A 3 26.90 -14.52 -34.44
N THR A 4 27.67 -14.66 -33.36
CA THR A 4 28.95 -15.42 -33.35
C THR A 4 28.74 -16.93 -33.30
N LEU A 5 27.78 -17.40 -32.51
CA LEU A 5 27.44 -18.83 -32.39
C LEU A 5 26.93 -19.45 -33.70
N LYS A 6 26.16 -18.69 -34.50
CA LYS A 6 25.72 -19.16 -35.83
C LYS A 6 26.90 -19.31 -36.79
N LYS A 7 27.85 -18.36 -36.81
CA LYS A 7 29.03 -18.43 -37.68
C LYS A 7 29.96 -19.60 -37.34
N GLU A 8 30.23 -19.84 -36.07
CA GLU A 8 31.08 -20.96 -35.64
C GLU A 8 30.43 -22.33 -35.95
N PHE A 9 29.11 -22.42 -35.79
CA PHE A 9 28.36 -23.62 -36.13
C PHE A 9 28.42 -23.96 -37.62
N TYR A 10 28.15 -23.00 -38.51
CA TYR A 10 28.23 -23.22 -39.95
C TYR A 10 29.65 -23.52 -40.43
N LYS A 11 30.67 -22.87 -39.83
CA LYS A 11 32.07 -23.19 -40.10
C LYS A 11 32.41 -24.64 -39.74
N SER A 12 31.98 -25.11 -38.55
CA SER A 12 32.18 -26.51 -38.16
C SER A 12 31.48 -27.51 -39.09
N LEU A 13 30.34 -27.16 -39.70
CA LEU A 13 29.63 -28.03 -40.64
C LEU A 13 30.31 -28.08 -42.02
N MET A 14 30.87 -26.96 -42.47
CA MET A 14 31.69 -26.90 -43.70
C MET A 14 32.98 -27.70 -43.56
N ASP A 15 33.69 -27.56 -42.44
CA ASP A 15 34.95 -28.26 -42.19
C ASP A 15 34.77 -29.80 -42.14
N LYS A 16 33.54 -30.26 -41.84
CA LYS A 16 33.16 -31.68 -41.83
C LYS A 16 32.56 -32.15 -43.15
N GLY A 17 32.47 -31.29 -44.17
CA GLY A 17 31.87 -31.62 -45.47
C GLY A 17 30.36 -31.86 -45.44
N LEU A 18 29.66 -31.33 -44.44
CA LEU A 18 28.23 -31.59 -44.19
C LEU A 18 27.31 -30.53 -44.82
N CYS A 19 27.85 -29.38 -45.25
CA CYS A 19 27.15 -28.39 -46.05
C CYS A 19 28.08 -27.72 -47.06
N LYS A 20 27.50 -27.14 -48.11
CA LYS A 20 28.14 -26.33 -49.13
C LYS A 20 27.42 -24.99 -49.20
N ILE A 21 28.13 -23.88 -49.00
CA ILE A 21 27.58 -22.53 -49.14
C ILE A 21 27.88 -22.06 -50.56
N ASN A 22 26.87 -21.62 -51.32
CA ASN A 22 27.07 -21.16 -52.70
C ASN A 22 27.16 -19.62 -52.82
N SER A 23 26.75 -18.85 -51.80
CA SER A 23 26.86 -17.38 -51.81
C SER A 23 26.73 -16.79 -50.40
N ILE A 24 27.53 -15.75 -50.09
CA ILE A 24 27.47 -14.97 -48.83
C ILE A 24 27.18 -13.49 -49.17
N PRO A 25 26.06 -12.88 -48.72
CA PRO A 25 25.72 -11.51 -49.02
C PRO A 25 26.42 -10.50 -48.09
N VAL A 26 26.27 -9.23 -48.46
CA VAL A 26 26.79 -8.05 -47.79
C VAL A 26 26.10 -7.84 -46.42
N PRO A 27 26.83 -7.74 -45.30
CA PRO A 27 26.25 -7.24 -44.04
C PRO A 27 25.85 -5.76 -44.23
N PHE A 28 24.70 -5.37 -43.69
CA PHE A 28 24.09 -4.03 -43.85
C PHE A 28 24.88 -2.83 -43.29
N LEU A 29 26.18 -2.98 -42.96
CA LEU A 29 27.01 -1.90 -42.42
C LEU A 29 28.35 -1.82 -43.16
N THR A 30 28.60 -0.62 -43.66
CA THR A 30 29.76 -0.20 -44.46
C THR A 30 31.05 -0.31 -43.66
N ASN A 31 31.75 -1.43 -43.83
CA ASN A 31 33.21 -1.59 -43.85
C ASN A 31 33.49 -3.09 -43.95
N LEU A 32 33.54 -3.60 -45.19
CA LEU A 32 33.89 -4.99 -45.45
C LEU A 32 35.41 -5.14 -45.40
N ASP A 33 35.86 -6.09 -44.59
CA ASP A 33 37.26 -6.51 -44.48
C ASP A 33 37.77 -7.08 -45.81
N GLN A 34 39.02 -6.83 -46.16
CA GLN A 34 39.58 -7.16 -47.48
C GLN A 34 39.60 -8.69 -47.72
N ASP A 35 39.80 -9.46 -46.65
CA ASP A 35 39.71 -10.93 -46.63
C ASP A 35 38.29 -11.45 -46.97
N TYR A 36 37.24 -10.63 -46.81
CA TYR A 36 35.85 -11.02 -47.10
C TYR A 36 35.54 -10.93 -48.60
N THR A 37 36.06 -9.90 -49.27
CA THR A 37 35.86 -9.69 -50.72
C THR A 37 36.71 -10.63 -51.59
N GLU A 38 37.80 -11.18 -51.03
CA GLU A 38 38.68 -12.14 -51.71
C GLU A 38 38.22 -13.60 -51.54
N ASN A 39 37.13 -13.84 -50.80
CA ASN A 39 36.57 -15.18 -50.63
C ASN A 39 35.97 -15.69 -51.95
N GLN A 40 36.41 -16.86 -52.42
CA GLN A 40 35.95 -17.46 -53.69
C GLN A 40 34.44 -17.73 -53.79
N TYR A 41 33.71 -17.67 -52.66
CA TYR A 41 32.25 -17.85 -52.59
C TYR A 41 31.48 -16.53 -52.43
N TYR A 42 32.18 -15.38 -52.53
CA TYR A 42 31.58 -14.05 -52.58
C TYR A 42 31.04 -13.77 -53.99
N ASN A 43 29.74 -13.50 -54.10
CA ASN A 43 29.10 -13.08 -55.35
C ASN A 43 28.33 -11.78 -55.12
N GLN A 44 28.80 -10.71 -55.76
CA GLN A 44 28.27 -9.36 -55.58
C GLN A 44 26.89 -9.15 -56.23
N GLN A 45 26.44 -10.09 -57.09
CA GLN A 45 25.17 -10.02 -57.83
C GLN A 45 24.06 -10.89 -57.24
N ASP A 46 24.36 -11.72 -56.24
CA ASP A 46 23.39 -12.62 -55.61
C ASP A 46 23.21 -12.25 -54.12
N SER A 47 22.06 -11.67 -53.81
CA SER A 47 21.70 -11.25 -52.45
C SER A 47 21.11 -12.38 -51.60
N SER A 48 20.92 -13.57 -52.17
CA SER A 48 20.38 -14.73 -51.45
C SER A 48 21.51 -15.57 -50.84
N ILE A 49 21.43 -15.91 -49.55
CA ILE A 49 22.26 -17.00 -48.97
C ILE A 49 21.62 -18.30 -49.42
N SER A 50 22.30 -19.09 -50.24
CA SER A 50 21.92 -20.49 -50.47
C SER A 50 22.93 -21.43 -49.82
N ILE A 51 22.53 -22.06 -48.70
CA ILE A 51 23.27 -23.14 -48.06
C ILE A 51 22.67 -24.47 -48.55
N GLN A 52 23.45 -25.24 -49.31
CA GLN A 52 23.11 -26.61 -49.69
C GLN A 52 23.71 -27.57 -48.67
N PHE A 53 22.90 -28.09 -47.74
CA PHE A 53 23.31 -29.17 -46.85
C PHE A 53 23.48 -30.48 -47.63
N LEU A 54 24.56 -31.21 -47.39
CA LEU A 54 24.83 -32.50 -48.02
C LEU A 54 24.14 -33.58 -47.17
N ARG A 55 23.26 -34.36 -47.81
CA ARG A 55 22.41 -35.41 -47.22
C ARG A 55 23.22 -36.61 -46.70
N SER A 56 24.14 -36.39 -45.75
CA SER A 56 24.98 -37.44 -45.16
C SER A 56 24.30 -38.06 -43.93
N GLN A 57 24.44 -39.38 -43.74
CA GLN A 57 23.83 -40.08 -42.61
C GLN A 57 24.34 -39.59 -41.23
N ASP A 58 25.57 -39.09 -41.17
CA ASP A 58 26.16 -38.62 -39.91
C ASP A 58 25.63 -37.25 -39.49
N PHE A 59 25.21 -36.43 -40.45
CA PHE A 59 24.49 -35.18 -40.20
C PHE A 59 23.11 -35.45 -39.56
N LEU A 60 22.35 -36.40 -40.11
CA LEU A 60 21.06 -36.83 -39.56
C LEU A 60 21.20 -37.37 -38.11
N LYS A 61 22.25 -38.16 -37.83
CA LYS A 61 22.55 -38.67 -36.47
C LYS A 61 22.90 -37.56 -35.46
N THR A 62 23.46 -36.45 -35.92
CA THR A 62 23.87 -35.34 -35.04
C THR A 62 22.68 -34.44 -34.69
N ILE A 63 21.80 -34.15 -35.65
CA ILE A 63 20.57 -33.40 -35.41
C ILE A 63 19.60 -34.17 -34.50
N GLN A 64 19.52 -35.50 -34.65
CA GLN A 64 18.80 -36.39 -33.74
C GLN A 64 19.21 -36.21 -32.27
N LYS A 65 20.49 -35.89 -32.00
CA LYS A 65 20.99 -35.68 -30.62
C LYS A 65 20.81 -34.25 -30.11
N LEU A 66 20.54 -33.27 -30.97
CA LEU A 66 20.49 -31.85 -30.63
C LEU A 66 19.30 -31.15 -31.32
N PRO A 67 18.06 -31.40 -30.83
CA PRO A 67 16.83 -31.05 -31.56
C PRO A 67 16.59 -29.56 -31.74
N LEU A 68 17.20 -28.70 -30.93
CA LEU A 68 17.09 -27.24 -31.05
C LEU A 68 17.79 -26.66 -32.29
N TYR A 69 18.63 -27.44 -32.98
CA TYR A 69 19.37 -27.00 -34.17
C TYR A 69 18.59 -27.19 -35.48
N VAL A 70 17.40 -27.80 -35.45
CA VAL A 70 16.51 -28.01 -36.61
C VAL A 70 16.11 -26.69 -37.29
N THR A 71 16.05 -25.59 -36.53
CA THR A 71 15.75 -24.22 -37.03
C THR A 71 16.73 -23.67 -38.07
N SER A 72 17.87 -24.34 -38.27
CA SER A 72 18.92 -23.90 -39.20
C SER A 72 18.87 -24.59 -40.57
N LEU A 73 17.88 -25.46 -40.81
CA LEU A 73 17.75 -26.26 -42.02
C LEU A 73 16.59 -25.80 -42.93
N PRO A 74 16.81 -25.75 -44.26
CA PRO A 74 15.75 -25.48 -45.23
C PRO A 74 14.66 -26.56 -45.22
N VAL A 75 13.42 -26.16 -45.56
CA VAL A 75 12.21 -27.00 -45.48
C VAL A 75 12.31 -28.25 -46.37
N GLU A 76 13.07 -28.17 -47.47
CA GLU A 76 13.23 -29.24 -48.45
C GLU A 76 14.03 -30.45 -47.94
N TYR A 77 14.64 -30.34 -46.75
CA TYR A 77 15.49 -31.38 -46.17
C TYR A 77 14.77 -32.38 -45.27
N PHE A 78 13.52 -32.12 -44.91
CA PHE A 78 12.77 -33.00 -44.01
C PHE A 78 11.63 -33.69 -44.75
N SER A 79 11.71 -35.02 -44.83
CA SER A 79 10.54 -35.86 -45.09
C SER A 79 9.69 -35.98 -43.82
N GLU A 80 8.39 -36.25 -43.98
CA GLU A 80 7.48 -36.48 -42.85
C GLU A 80 8.00 -37.58 -41.90
N ALA A 81 8.61 -38.65 -42.46
CA ALA A 81 9.20 -39.73 -41.69
C ALA A 81 10.38 -39.28 -40.81
N GLU A 82 11.21 -38.34 -41.27
CA GLU A 82 12.30 -37.77 -40.49
C GLU A 82 11.78 -36.87 -39.36
N LEU A 83 10.73 -36.09 -39.62
CA LEU A 83 10.05 -35.30 -38.59
C LEU A 83 9.44 -36.18 -37.50
N TRP A 84 8.73 -37.26 -37.88
CA TRP A 84 8.23 -38.24 -36.91
C TRP A 84 9.33 -38.88 -36.08
N LYS A 85 10.47 -39.19 -36.71
CA LYS A 85 11.62 -39.75 -35.99
C LYS A 85 12.16 -38.76 -34.96
N LEU A 86 12.37 -37.50 -35.34
CA LEU A 86 12.80 -36.45 -34.42
C LEU A 86 11.80 -36.28 -33.26
N LEU A 87 10.51 -36.27 -33.58
CA LEU A 87 9.43 -36.13 -32.59
C LEU A 87 9.40 -37.31 -31.60
N SER A 88 9.68 -38.53 -32.08
CA SER A 88 9.73 -39.73 -31.25
C SER A 88 10.92 -39.76 -30.30
N GLU A 89 12.04 -39.14 -30.70
CA GLU A 89 13.27 -39.04 -29.90
C GLU A 89 13.22 -37.89 -28.89
N ASN A 90 12.66 -36.74 -29.27
CA ASN A 90 12.42 -35.62 -28.38
C ASN A 90 11.16 -34.86 -28.77
N ILE A 91 10.15 -34.92 -27.91
CA ILE A 91 8.84 -34.31 -28.16
C ILE A 91 8.90 -32.79 -28.39
N ASN A 92 9.88 -32.10 -27.79
CA ASN A 92 10.06 -30.66 -27.95
C ASN A 92 10.62 -30.26 -29.31
N SER A 93 11.06 -31.21 -30.14
CA SER A 93 11.52 -30.90 -31.51
C SER A 93 10.43 -30.25 -32.35
N ILE A 94 9.15 -30.51 -32.05
CA ILE A 94 8.00 -29.94 -32.78
C ILE A 94 8.00 -28.42 -32.80
N LEU A 95 8.54 -27.77 -31.76
CA LEU A 95 8.66 -26.31 -31.66
C LEU A 95 9.63 -25.71 -32.69
N THR A 96 10.41 -26.57 -33.34
CA THR A 96 11.44 -26.19 -34.31
C THR A 96 11.15 -26.70 -35.71
N PHE A 97 10.01 -27.36 -35.91
CA PHE A 97 9.63 -27.87 -37.23
C PHE A 97 9.39 -26.71 -38.19
N PRO A 98 9.74 -26.87 -39.48
CA PRO A 98 9.44 -25.87 -40.50
C PRO A 98 7.97 -25.43 -40.50
N ASN A 99 7.72 -24.15 -40.76
CA ASN A 99 6.34 -23.64 -40.86
C ASN A 99 5.53 -24.45 -41.87
N GLY A 100 4.33 -24.87 -41.47
CA GLY A 100 3.43 -25.68 -42.31
C GLY A 100 3.80 -27.16 -42.42
N SER A 101 4.90 -27.63 -41.81
CA SER A 101 5.28 -29.06 -41.81
C SER A 101 4.66 -29.86 -40.66
N VAL A 102 4.15 -29.18 -39.63
CA VAL A 102 3.44 -29.84 -38.52
C VAL A 102 2.11 -30.36 -39.03
N THR A 103 1.90 -31.67 -38.92
CA THR A 103 0.60 -32.30 -39.21
C THR A 103 -0.27 -32.33 -37.97
N LYS A 104 -1.58 -32.54 -38.17
CA LYS A 104 -2.54 -32.74 -37.08
C LYS A 104 -2.12 -33.90 -36.17
N GLU A 105 -1.66 -35.00 -36.76
CA GLU A 105 -1.24 -36.20 -36.03
C GLU A 105 0.01 -35.93 -35.18
N MET A 106 0.99 -35.20 -35.71
CA MET A 106 2.18 -34.79 -34.95
C MET A 106 1.81 -33.88 -33.77
N TYR A 107 0.90 -32.92 -34.00
CA TYR A 107 0.38 -32.05 -32.95
C TYR A 107 -0.26 -32.86 -31.82
N HIS A 108 -1.20 -33.76 -32.15
CA HIS A 108 -1.88 -34.59 -31.15
C HIS A 108 -0.91 -35.50 -30.41
N TYR A 109 0.04 -36.11 -31.11
CA TYR A 109 1.08 -36.93 -30.48
C TYR A 109 1.93 -36.12 -29.50
N ALA A 110 2.33 -34.92 -29.90
CA ALA A 110 3.15 -34.04 -29.08
C ALA A 110 2.43 -33.58 -27.81
N VAL A 111 1.23 -33.03 -27.96
CA VAL A 111 0.42 -32.53 -26.85
C VAL A 111 -0.03 -33.66 -25.92
N GLY A 112 -0.39 -34.83 -26.45
CA GLY A 112 -0.75 -36.00 -25.63
C GLY A 112 0.40 -36.49 -24.75
N ARG A 113 1.65 -36.34 -25.22
CA ARG A 113 2.86 -36.65 -24.44
C ARG A 113 3.23 -35.55 -23.45
N ASP A 114 3.20 -34.29 -23.88
CA ASP A 114 3.47 -33.12 -23.05
C ASP A 114 2.42 -32.02 -23.30
N TYR A 115 1.47 -31.92 -22.38
CA TYR A 115 0.34 -30.99 -22.48
C TYR A 115 0.78 -29.52 -22.51
N ARG A 116 1.99 -29.19 -22.02
CA ARG A 116 2.50 -27.82 -22.01
C ARG A 116 2.76 -27.29 -23.42
N LEU A 117 3.01 -28.18 -24.39
CA LEU A 117 3.18 -27.82 -25.80
C LEU A 117 1.90 -27.21 -26.39
N PHE A 118 0.74 -27.44 -25.78
CA PHE A 118 -0.53 -26.83 -26.17
C PHE A 118 -0.48 -25.29 -26.16
N ALA A 119 0.29 -24.69 -25.25
CA ALA A 119 0.45 -23.24 -25.12
C ALA A 119 1.40 -22.62 -26.17
N PHE A 120 2.25 -23.44 -26.81
CA PHE A 120 3.32 -22.97 -27.71
C PHE A 120 3.05 -23.28 -29.17
N LEU A 121 2.18 -24.24 -29.45
CA LEU A 121 1.86 -24.68 -30.80
C LEU A 121 0.65 -23.93 -31.36
N ASP A 122 0.61 -23.82 -32.69
CA ASP A 122 -0.53 -23.23 -33.41
C ASP A 122 -1.84 -23.91 -33.00
N ASN A 123 -2.86 -23.09 -32.73
CA ASN A 123 -4.16 -23.55 -32.28
C ASN A 123 -5.02 -24.14 -33.43
N SER A 124 -4.61 -23.98 -34.69
CA SER A 124 -5.33 -24.47 -35.87
C SER A 124 -5.58 -25.98 -35.89
N PHE A 125 -4.77 -26.77 -35.16
CA PHE A 125 -4.93 -28.22 -35.03
C PHE A 125 -5.68 -28.67 -33.77
N GLN A 126 -6.14 -27.73 -32.93
CA GLN A 126 -6.95 -28.08 -31.77
C GLN A 126 -8.26 -28.73 -32.18
N ASN A 127 -8.71 -29.67 -31.36
CA ASN A 127 -10.03 -30.25 -31.45
C ASN A 127 -10.58 -30.53 -30.05
N ILE A 128 -11.83 -30.93 -29.97
CA ILE A 128 -12.49 -31.08 -28.66
C ILE A 128 -11.86 -32.17 -27.79
N ASP A 129 -11.31 -33.22 -28.38
CA ASP A 129 -10.77 -34.36 -27.65
C ASP A 129 -9.42 -33.99 -27.00
N ILE A 130 -8.53 -33.31 -27.75
CA ILE A 130 -7.25 -32.86 -27.19
C ILE A 130 -7.45 -31.75 -26.16
N VAL A 131 -8.41 -30.85 -26.38
CA VAL A 131 -8.78 -29.82 -25.39
C VAL A 131 -9.22 -30.48 -24.08
N LYS A 132 -10.13 -31.47 -24.14
CA LYS A 132 -10.56 -32.24 -22.97
C LYS A 132 -9.40 -32.93 -22.27
N GLU A 133 -8.49 -33.55 -23.03
CA GLU A 133 -7.34 -34.24 -22.46
C GLU A 133 -6.39 -33.27 -21.74
N VAL A 134 -6.09 -32.12 -22.37
CA VAL A 134 -5.21 -31.09 -21.80
C VAL A 134 -5.81 -30.50 -20.53
N LEU A 135 -7.08 -30.08 -20.56
CA LEU A 135 -7.77 -29.50 -19.40
C LEU A 135 -7.99 -30.51 -18.28
N ALA A 136 -8.02 -31.82 -18.60
CA ALA A 136 -8.04 -32.85 -17.58
C ALA A 136 -6.72 -32.92 -16.78
N ARG A 137 -5.60 -32.50 -17.38
CA ARG A 137 -4.28 -32.45 -16.73
C ARG A 137 -4.00 -31.09 -16.09
N GLU A 138 -4.27 -30.00 -16.80
CA GLU A 138 -4.07 -28.64 -16.33
C GLU A 138 -5.25 -27.75 -16.76
N PRO A 139 -6.22 -27.49 -15.88
CA PRO A 139 -7.41 -26.71 -16.22
C PRO A 139 -7.13 -25.25 -16.60
N LEU A 140 -6.00 -24.67 -16.17
CA LEU A 140 -5.62 -23.30 -16.53
C LEU A 140 -5.18 -23.17 -18.00
N MET A 141 -4.95 -24.28 -18.70
CA MET A 141 -4.71 -24.27 -20.15
C MET A 141 -5.93 -23.80 -20.96
N LEU A 142 -7.07 -23.52 -20.31
CA LEU A 142 -8.23 -22.88 -20.93
C LEU A 142 -7.85 -21.56 -21.61
N GLU A 143 -6.85 -20.84 -21.08
CA GLU A 143 -6.25 -19.63 -21.68
C GLU A 143 -5.83 -19.82 -23.15
N TYR A 144 -5.38 -21.02 -23.52
CA TYR A 144 -4.84 -21.33 -24.84
C TYR A 144 -5.83 -22.05 -25.75
N VAL A 145 -7.05 -22.30 -25.28
CA VAL A 145 -8.10 -22.95 -26.09
C VAL A 145 -8.63 -21.95 -27.11
N GLN A 146 -8.70 -22.35 -28.37
CA GLN A 146 -9.31 -21.51 -29.40
C GLN A 146 -10.78 -21.22 -29.07
N GLU A 147 -11.22 -19.98 -29.30
CA GLU A 147 -12.58 -19.52 -28.96
C GLU A 147 -13.68 -20.43 -29.51
N SER A 148 -13.49 -20.96 -30.73
CA SER A 148 -14.44 -21.87 -31.38
C SER A 148 -14.60 -23.24 -30.71
N LEU A 149 -13.70 -23.61 -29.79
CA LEU A 149 -13.76 -24.84 -28.99
C LEU A 149 -14.04 -24.60 -27.50
N ALA A 150 -14.07 -23.34 -27.06
CA ALA A 150 -14.28 -22.96 -25.68
C ALA A 150 -15.76 -23.08 -25.26
N TYR A 151 -16.46 -24.15 -25.63
CA TYR A 151 -17.87 -24.35 -25.32
C TYR A 151 -18.15 -24.26 -23.81
N TYR A 152 -19.39 -23.92 -23.46
CA TYR A 152 -19.82 -23.79 -22.06
C TYR A 152 -19.42 -24.99 -21.19
N TYR A 153 -19.69 -26.21 -21.65
CA TYR A 153 -19.35 -27.43 -20.89
C TYR A 153 -17.83 -27.69 -20.77
N ILE A 154 -17.02 -27.13 -21.66
CA ILE A 154 -15.55 -27.19 -21.57
C ILE A 154 -15.07 -26.25 -20.47
N CYS A 155 -15.58 -25.01 -20.48
CA CYS A 155 -15.32 -24.02 -19.43
C CYS A 155 -15.77 -24.55 -18.05
N GLU A 156 -17.00 -25.07 -17.98
CA GLU A 156 -17.56 -25.71 -16.79
C GLU A 156 -16.64 -26.81 -16.24
N SER A 157 -16.23 -27.74 -17.09
CA SER A 157 -15.35 -28.85 -16.70
C SER A 157 -13.98 -28.37 -16.19
N ALA A 158 -13.45 -27.26 -16.72
CA ALA A 158 -12.19 -26.68 -16.25
C ALA A 158 -12.36 -26.05 -14.87
N ILE A 159 -13.43 -25.26 -14.66
CA ILE A 159 -13.73 -24.58 -13.39
C ILE A 159 -13.98 -25.58 -12.26
N ILE A 160 -14.70 -26.68 -12.53
CA ILE A 160 -14.93 -27.76 -11.54
C ILE A 160 -13.60 -28.30 -10.99
N ARG A 161 -12.57 -28.38 -11.84
CA ARG A 161 -11.24 -28.90 -11.45
C ARG A 161 -10.37 -27.83 -10.81
N ASN A 162 -10.43 -26.60 -11.31
CA ASN A 162 -9.74 -25.45 -10.76
C ASN A 162 -10.57 -24.20 -10.99
N TRP A 163 -11.14 -23.66 -9.91
CA TRP A 163 -12.02 -22.49 -9.96
C TRP A 163 -11.37 -21.26 -10.61
N ARG A 164 -10.02 -21.16 -10.58
CA ARG A 164 -9.27 -20.07 -11.22
C ARG A 164 -9.38 -20.08 -12.75
N ALA A 165 -9.76 -21.20 -13.35
CA ALA A 165 -10.01 -21.28 -14.79
C ALA A 165 -11.13 -20.33 -15.24
N LEU A 166 -11.99 -19.86 -14.32
CA LEU A 166 -13.02 -18.86 -14.58
C LEU A 166 -12.46 -17.58 -15.24
N ARG A 167 -11.19 -17.22 -14.97
CA ARG A 167 -10.50 -16.06 -15.57
C ARG A 167 -10.39 -16.14 -17.09
N TYR A 168 -10.38 -17.35 -17.64
CA TYR A 168 -10.13 -17.61 -19.06
C TYR A 168 -11.40 -17.97 -19.83
N VAL A 169 -12.56 -17.82 -19.21
CA VAL A 169 -13.85 -18.02 -19.88
C VAL A 169 -14.11 -16.87 -20.85
N PRO A 170 -14.45 -17.16 -22.13
CA PRO A 170 -14.87 -16.13 -23.07
C PRO A 170 -16.06 -15.32 -22.53
N ILE A 171 -16.03 -14.00 -22.71
CA ILE A 171 -17.02 -13.09 -22.12
C ILE A 171 -18.45 -13.40 -22.57
N GLU A 172 -18.62 -13.92 -23.79
CA GLU A 172 -19.89 -14.31 -24.38
C GLU A 172 -20.54 -15.53 -23.71
N LEU A 173 -19.73 -16.33 -23.00
CA LEU A 173 -20.17 -17.53 -22.28
C LEU A 173 -20.22 -17.32 -20.76
N PHE A 174 -19.77 -16.16 -20.29
CA PHE A 174 -19.70 -15.86 -18.87
C PHE A 174 -21.10 -15.62 -18.30
N ASP A 175 -21.47 -16.36 -17.26
CA ASP A 175 -22.76 -16.24 -16.58
C ASP A 175 -22.69 -16.51 -15.07
N ASP A 176 -23.80 -16.24 -14.37
CA ASP A 176 -23.90 -16.49 -12.94
C ASP A 176 -23.74 -18.00 -12.61
N GLY A 177 -24.08 -18.90 -13.53
CA GLY A 177 -23.95 -20.36 -13.35
C GLY A 177 -22.50 -20.81 -13.20
N LEU A 178 -21.60 -20.33 -14.05
CA LEU A 178 -20.16 -20.61 -13.95
C LEU A 178 -19.55 -20.04 -12.66
N MET A 179 -20.03 -18.86 -12.22
CA MET A 179 -19.61 -18.28 -10.94
C MET A 179 -20.01 -19.18 -9.76
N GLU A 180 -21.24 -19.68 -9.73
CA GLU A 180 -21.72 -20.57 -8.67
C GLU A 180 -20.95 -21.90 -8.63
N ILE A 181 -20.45 -22.37 -9.78
CA ILE A 181 -19.57 -23.54 -9.83
C ILE A 181 -18.21 -23.22 -9.20
N ALA A 182 -17.63 -22.06 -9.50
CA ALA A 182 -16.37 -21.62 -8.89
C ALA A 182 -16.49 -21.46 -7.36
N LYS A 183 -17.60 -20.87 -6.88
CA LYS A 183 -17.90 -20.66 -5.45
C LYS A 183 -17.98 -21.94 -4.61
N LYS A 184 -18.20 -23.11 -5.23
CA LYS A 184 -18.16 -24.40 -4.52
C LYS A 184 -16.79 -24.68 -3.88
N ASN A 185 -15.72 -24.03 -4.36
CA ASN A 185 -14.42 -24.09 -3.73
C ASN A 185 -14.31 -23.06 -2.59
N LYS A 186 -13.99 -23.52 -1.38
CA LYS A 186 -13.89 -22.69 -0.18
C LYS A 186 -12.80 -21.60 -0.25
N ASN A 187 -11.86 -21.71 -1.18
CA ASN A 187 -10.76 -20.76 -1.36
C ASN A 187 -10.97 -19.87 -2.62
N ALA A 188 -12.18 -19.85 -3.18
CA ALA A 188 -12.50 -19.10 -4.39
C ALA A 188 -12.67 -17.60 -4.09
N PHE A 189 -11.56 -16.85 -4.16
CA PHE A 189 -11.60 -15.39 -4.19
C PHE A 189 -11.87 -14.91 -5.62
N LEU A 190 -13.06 -14.36 -5.88
CA LEU A 190 -13.56 -14.14 -7.25
C LEU A 190 -13.48 -12.69 -7.73
N LEU A 191 -13.31 -11.71 -6.84
CA LEU A 191 -13.34 -10.28 -7.21
C LEU A 191 -12.22 -9.91 -8.20
N ASP A 192 -11.05 -10.57 -8.15
CA ASP A 192 -9.92 -10.37 -9.06
C ASP A 192 -9.96 -11.24 -10.33
N ILE A 193 -11.02 -12.04 -10.50
CA ILE A 193 -11.18 -12.96 -11.64
C ILE A 193 -12.38 -12.59 -12.50
N ILE A 194 -13.48 -12.18 -11.87
CA ILE A 194 -14.74 -11.90 -12.56
C ILE A 194 -14.62 -10.57 -13.33
N PRO A 195 -15.12 -10.49 -14.57
CA PRO A 195 -15.20 -9.23 -15.30
C PRO A 195 -16.05 -8.20 -14.54
N SER A 196 -15.61 -6.94 -14.52
CA SER A 196 -16.19 -5.90 -13.66
C SER A 196 -17.70 -5.68 -13.85
N ASN A 197 -18.23 -5.91 -15.06
CA ASN A 197 -19.66 -5.79 -15.37
C ASN A 197 -20.53 -6.90 -14.73
N PHE A 198 -19.94 -7.96 -14.20
CA PHE A 198 -20.63 -9.04 -13.48
C PHE A 198 -20.50 -8.92 -11.96
N ILE A 199 -19.70 -7.99 -11.45
CA ILE A 199 -19.52 -7.79 -10.00
C ILE A 199 -20.72 -6.99 -9.45
N LYS A 200 -21.59 -7.68 -8.72
CA LYS A 200 -22.76 -7.10 -8.05
C LYS A 200 -22.49 -6.86 -6.56
N SER A 201 -23.31 -6.04 -5.91
CA SER A 201 -23.15 -5.68 -4.48
C SER A 201 -23.15 -6.90 -3.54
N GLU A 202 -23.92 -7.92 -3.91
CA GLU A 202 -24.06 -9.18 -3.19
C GLU A 202 -22.76 -9.97 -3.22
N LEU A 203 -22.05 -9.98 -4.36
CA LEU A 203 -20.78 -10.69 -4.51
C LEU A 203 -19.67 -10.06 -3.66
N TYR A 204 -19.62 -8.72 -3.58
CA TYR A 204 -18.73 -8.05 -2.62
C TYR A 204 -19.02 -8.56 -1.22
N SER A 205 -20.29 -8.51 -0.80
CA SER A 205 -20.71 -8.91 0.54
C SER A 205 -20.32 -10.35 0.90
N GLU A 206 -20.47 -11.28 -0.04
CA GLU A 206 -20.06 -12.68 0.11
C GLU A 206 -18.54 -12.83 0.21
N GLN A 207 -17.79 -12.25 -0.73
CA GLN A 207 -16.33 -12.40 -0.81
C GLN A 207 -15.61 -11.73 0.36
N PHE A 208 -16.13 -10.61 0.87
CA PHE A 208 -15.63 -9.98 2.09
C PHE A 208 -15.81 -10.85 3.33
N ARG A 209 -16.91 -11.58 3.44
CA ARG A 209 -17.17 -12.50 4.56
C ARG A 209 -16.17 -13.65 4.58
N ASP A 210 -15.89 -14.21 3.41
CA ASP A 210 -15.05 -15.39 3.29
C ASP A 210 -13.55 -15.06 3.17
N PHE A 211 -13.21 -13.88 2.60
CA PHE A 211 -11.86 -13.42 2.29
C PHE A 211 -11.65 -11.93 2.65
N PRO A 212 -11.69 -11.55 3.94
CA PRO A 212 -11.68 -10.14 4.33
C PRO A 212 -10.43 -9.41 3.88
N LYS A 213 -9.23 -10.01 4.02
CA LYS A 213 -7.97 -9.34 3.68
C LYS A 213 -7.83 -9.12 2.17
N GLU A 214 -8.10 -10.16 1.39
CA GLU A 214 -8.05 -10.14 -0.07
C GLU A 214 -9.07 -9.16 -0.64
N SER A 215 -10.29 -9.16 -0.09
CA SER A 215 -11.37 -8.27 -0.51
C SER A 215 -11.04 -6.80 -0.25
N ILE A 216 -10.47 -6.47 0.92
CA ILE A 216 -10.10 -5.08 1.20
C ILE A 216 -8.97 -4.64 0.27
N ASN A 217 -7.94 -5.46 0.05
CA ASN A 217 -6.86 -5.14 -0.89
C ASN A 217 -7.40 -4.89 -2.30
N TYR A 218 -8.29 -5.75 -2.80
CA TYR A 218 -8.94 -5.57 -4.09
C TYR A 218 -9.73 -4.26 -4.15
N VAL A 219 -10.54 -3.97 -3.13
CA VAL A 219 -11.39 -2.78 -3.09
C VAL A 219 -10.56 -1.50 -2.99
N VAL A 220 -9.51 -1.48 -2.18
CA VAL A 220 -8.60 -0.32 -2.11
C VAL A 220 -7.78 -0.17 -3.39
N ASP A 221 -7.40 -1.25 -4.07
CA ASP A 221 -6.63 -1.16 -5.31
C ASP A 221 -7.48 -0.75 -6.52
N THR A 222 -8.71 -1.28 -6.60
CA THR A 222 -9.59 -1.14 -7.78
C THR A 222 -10.60 0.00 -7.63
N LEU A 223 -11.14 0.22 -6.43
CA LEU A 223 -12.26 1.15 -6.20
C LEU A 223 -11.83 2.49 -5.61
N LEU A 224 -10.71 2.58 -4.89
CA LEU A 224 -10.16 3.86 -4.41
C LEU A 224 -9.48 4.64 -5.55
N THR A 225 -10.27 4.98 -6.56
CA THR A 225 -9.88 5.72 -7.75
C THR A 225 -10.92 6.82 -8.01
N ASP A 226 -10.54 7.82 -8.80
CA ASP A 226 -11.43 8.94 -9.14
C ASP A 226 -12.74 8.49 -9.82
N LEU A 227 -12.74 7.38 -10.55
CA LEU A 227 -13.92 6.86 -11.25
C LEU A 227 -14.86 6.07 -10.32
N ASN A 228 -14.31 5.32 -9.38
CA ASN A 228 -15.07 4.33 -8.61
C ASN A 228 -15.30 4.74 -7.14
N LEU A 229 -14.93 5.96 -6.78
CA LEU A 229 -14.96 6.45 -5.39
C LEU A 229 -16.36 6.37 -4.77
N ASP A 230 -17.42 6.71 -5.50
CA ASP A 230 -18.79 6.67 -4.96
C ASP A 230 -19.21 5.23 -4.65
N THR A 231 -18.73 4.26 -5.43
CA THR A 231 -18.95 2.82 -5.14
C THR A 231 -18.17 2.40 -3.89
N PHE A 232 -16.91 2.85 -3.77
CA PHE A 232 -16.09 2.63 -2.58
C PHE A 232 -16.76 3.18 -1.32
N ILE A 233 -17.24 4.43 -1.35
CA ILE A 233 -17.92 5.08 -0.22
C ILE A 233 -19.25 4.37 0.08
N GLY A 234 -20.06 4.08 -0.92
CA GLY A 234 -21.34 3.38 -0.74
C GLY A 234 -21.19 2.00 -0.11
N LEU A 235 -20.12 1.26 -0.48
CA LEU A 235 -19.79 -0.02 0.16
C LEU A 235 -19.46 0.18 1.65
N LEU A 236 -18.62 1.17 2.00
CA LEU A 236 -18.24 1.44 3.38
C LEU A 236 -19.40 2.01 4.22
N ASP A 237 -20.28 2.81 3.63
CA ASP A 237 -21.45 3.41 4.28
C ASP A 237 -22.58 2.42 4.53
N SER A 238 -22.70 1.38 3.70
CA SER A 238 -23.72 0.35 3.88
C SER A 238 -23.64 -0.31 5.27
N GLY A 239 -22.43 -0.47 5.82
CA GLY A 239 -22.19 -1.05 7.15
C GLY A 239 -22.66 -2.51 7.31
N ASP A 240 -23.31 -3.08 6.30
CA ASP A 240 -23.91 -4.41 6.32
C ASP A 240 -22.87 -5.53 6.19
N THR A 241 -21.64 -5.17 5.77
CA THR A 241 -20.57 -6.13 5.45
C THR A 241 -19.32 -5.98 6.31
N PHE A 242 -18.93 -4.76 6.69
CA PHE A 242 -17.75 -4.51 7.54
C PHE A 242 -17.85 -3.17 8.28
N THR A 243 -16.99 -2.98 9.28
CA THR A 243 -16.75 -1.66 9.88
C THR A 243 -15.58 -0.97 9.16
N PRO A 244 -15.69 0.31 8.79
CA PRO A 244 -14.59 1.05 8.18
C PRO A 244 -13.29 1.05 9.00
N GLU A 245 -13.40 0.92 10.33
CA GLU A 245 -12.26 0.80 11.24
C GLU A 245 -11.42 -0.45 10.96
N ASP A 246 -12.05 -1.61 10.84
CA ASP A 246 -11.36 -2.88 10.56
C ASP A 246 -10.74 -2.87 9.16
N THR A 247 -11.41 -2.23 8.20
CA THR A 247 -10.94 -2.05 6.83
C THR A 247 -9.61 -1.29 6.80
N PHE A 248 -9.54 -0.10 7.40
CA PHE A 248 -8.32 0.72 7.35
C PHE A 248 -7.19 0.20 8.25
N LYS A 249 -7.50 -0.53 9.33
CA LYS A 249 -6.47 -1.17 10.16
C LYS A 249 -5.82 -2.39 9.51
N SER A 250 -6.53 -3.08 8.62
CA SER A 250 -6.07 -4.35 8.04
C SER A 250 -5.24 -4.18 6.77
N VAL A 251 -5.24 -2.99 6.18
CA VAL A 251 -4.57 -2.69 4.91
C VAL A 251 -3.23 -2.04 5.18
N ASP A 252 -2.23 -2.41 4.38
CA ASP A 252 -0.96 -1.72 4.39
C ASP A 252 -1.17 -0.24 4.03
N PRO A 253 -0.82 0.71 4.91
CA PRO A 253 -0.97 2.14 4.66
C PRO A 253 -0.33 2.59 3.34
N SER A 254 0.75 1.96 2.90
CA SER A 254 1.41 2.29 1.63
C SER A 254 0.52 2.08 0.40
N ILE A 255 -0.46 1.16 0.47
CA ILE A 255 -1.44 0.89 -0.59
C ILE A 255 -2.54 1.96 -0.61
N ILE A 256 -2.97 2.43 0.57
CA ILE A 256 -3.99 3.49 0.69
C ILE A 256 -3.40 4.81 0.24
N PHE A 257 -2.22 5.17 0.76
CA PHE A 257 -1.58 6.47 0.57
C PHE A 257 -0.63 6.52 -0.63
N SER A 258 -0.83 5.64 -1.61
CA SER A 258 -0.02 5.64 -2.82
C SER A 258 -0.26 6.91 -3.65
N PRO A 259 0.78 7.47 -4.33
CA PRO A 259 0.65 8.75 -5.03
C PRO A 259 -0.48 8.83 -6.06
N ASN A 260 -0.77 7.69 -6.72
CA ASN A 260 -1.85 7.55 -7.71
C ASN A 260 -3.27 7.63 -7.10
N LYS A 261 -3.42 7.52 -5.78
CA LYS A 261 -4.71 7.59 -5.07
C LYS A 261 -4.95 8.94 -4.40
N SER A 262 -3.98 9.87 -4.45
CA SER A 262 -4.05 11.19 -3.81
C SER A 262 -5.32 11.97 -4.17
N THR A 263 -5.70 12.04 -5.45
CA THR A 263 -6.93 12.73 -5.90
C THR A 263 -8.19 12.09 -5.34
N ALA A 264 -8.28 10.76 -5.39
CA ALA A 264 -9.42 10.01 -4.86
C ALA A 264 -9.54 10.18 -3.35
N LEU A 265 -8.42 10.14 -2.61
CA LEU A 265 -8.37 10.39 -1.18
C LEU A 265 -8.83 11.81 -0.83
N ILE A 266 -8.40 12.82 -1.60
CA ILE A 266 -8.84 14.21 -1.40
C ILE A 266 -10.36 14.29 -1.59
N LYS A 267 -10.90 13.76 -2.68
CA LYS A 267 -12.36 13.72 -2.91
C LYS A 267 -13.12 12.93 -1.85
N MET A 268 -12.54 11.83 -1.36
CA MET A 268 -13.14 11.04 -0.28
C MET A 268 -13.23 11.88 1.01
N LEU A 269 -12.17 12.61 1.33
CA LEU A 269 -12.15 13.56 2.45
C LEU A 269 -13.15 14.73 2.23
N GLU A 270 -13.39 15.14 0.97
CA GLU A 270 -14.42 16.14 0.62
C GLU A 270 -15.84 15.65 0.91
N GLN A 271 -16.15 14.38 0.62
CA GLN A 271 -17.50 13.81 0.84
C GLN A 271 -17.84 13.61 2.33
N ARG A 272 -16.84 13.74 3.22
CA ARG A 272 -16.98 13.62 4.69
C ARG A 272 -17.75 12.38 5.14
N PRO A 273 -17.37 11.17 4.69
CA PRO A 273 -18.03 9.98 5.18
C PRO A 273 -17.81 9.85 6.68
N LYS A 274 -18.80 9.32 7.39
CA LYS A 274 -18.81 9.28 8.87
C LYS A 274 -17.63 8.53 9.48
N TRP A 275 -16.95 7.71 8.69
CA TRP A 275 -15.84 6.86 9.09
C TRP A 275 -14.46 7.38 8.70
N VAL A 276 -14.36 8.55 8.08
CA VAL A 276 -13.09 9.08 7.56
C VAL A 276 -12.01 9.26 8.65
N HIS A 277 -12.43 9.37 9.91
CA HIS A 277 -11.52 9.44 11.06
C HIS A 277 -10.77 8.14 11.35
N TYR A 278 -11.14 7.01 10.74
CA TYR A 278 -10.42 5.75 10.88
C TYR A 278 -9.21 5.62 9.94
N LEU A 279 -9.03 6.55 8.98
CA LEU A 279 -7.83 6.59 8.15
C LEU A 279 -6.59 6.90 9.00
N GLU A 280 -5.53 6.13 8.81
CA GLU A 280 -4.30 6.32 9.59
C GLU A 280 -3.66 7.70 9.29
N PRO A 281 -3.48 8.57 10.30
CA PRO A 281 -3.04 9.94 10.06
C PRO A 281 -1.61 10.07 9.53
N ALA A 282 -0.77 9.03 9.70
CA ALA A 282 0.64 9.04 9.33
C ALA A 282 0.86 9.16 7.81
N GLY A 283 -0.09 8.73 6.99
CA GLY A 283 0.00 8.79 5.54
C GLY A 283 -0.51 10.08 4.89
N ILE A 284 -1.06 11.03 5.67
CA ILE A 284 -1.58 12.30 5.13
C ILE A 284 -0.41 13.23 4.80
N SER A 285 -0.16 13.40 3.50
CA SER A 285 0.87 14.33 2.99
C SER A 285 0.49 15.80 3.29
N SER A 286 1.47 16.71 3.26
CA SER A 286 1.20 18.15 3.45
C SER A 286 0.24 18.71 2.39
N GLN A 287 0.31 18.25 1.14
CA GLN A 287 -0.59 18.67 0.06
C GLN A 287 -2.03 18.22 0.31
N MET A 288 -2.21 16.98 0.76
CA MET A 288 -3.53 16.47 1.13
C MET A 288 -4.10 17.24 2.33
N TYR A 289 -3.25 17.48 3.34
CA TYR A 289 -3.61 18.23 4.53
C TYR A 289 -4.08 19.67 4.21
N GLU A 290 -3.36 20.35 3.31
CA GLU A 290 -3.74 21.67 2.81
C GLU A 290 -5.12 21.64 2.14
N ALA A 291 -5.33 20.70 1.20
CA ALA A 291 -6.57 20.60 0.45
C ALA A 291 -7.81 20.34 1.33
N VAL A 292 -7.67 19.53 2.39
CA VAL A 292 -8.80 19.25 3.30
C VAL A 292 -9.11 20.41 4.23
N ILE A 293 -8.08 21.13 4.70
CA ILE A 293 -8.23 22.28 5.60
C ILE A 293 -8.85 23.48 4.88
N GLN A 294 -8.49 23.73 3.61
CA GLN A 294 -9.14 24.74 2.76
C GLN A 294 -10.67 24.57 2.70
N ARG A 295 -11.16 23.34 2.92
CA ARG A 295 -12.58 22.98 2.85
C ARG A 295 -13.19 22.68 4.21
N ASN A 296 -12.58 23.18 5.30
CA ASN A 296 -13.07 23.03 6.68
C ASN A 296 -13.17 21.58 7.17
N VAL A 297 -12.26 20.70 6.75
CA VAL A 297 -12.11 19.32 7.26
C VAL A 297 -10.81 19.24 8.06
N TYR A 298 -10.89 18.78 9.32
CA TYR A 298 -9.76 18.79 10.26
C TYR A 298 -9.47 17.37 10.74
N PRO A 299 -8.55 16.64 10.08
CA PRO A 299 -8.21 15.28 10.48
C PRO A 299 -7.48 15.28 11.84
N LYS A 300 -7.80 14.32 12.71
CA LYS A 300 -7.13 14.16 14.00
C LYS A 300 -5.78 13.48 13.80
N LEU A 301 -4.72 14.28 13.70
CA LEU A 301 -3.37 13.79 13.49
C LEU A 301 -2.70 13.35 14.79
N THR A 302 -1.79 12.37 14.70
CA THR A 302 -0.90 12.02 15.81
C THR A 302 0.12 13.15 16.04
N PRO A 303 0.72 13.27 17.25
CA PRO A 303 1.74 14.29 17.52
C PRO A 303 2.90 14.28 16.52
N LEU A 304 3.33 13.09 16.07
CA LEU A 304 4.40 12.95 15.07
C LEU A 304 4.01 13.41 13.67
N ALA A 305 2.72 13.35 13.32
CA ALA A 305 2.24 13.76 12.00
C ALA A 305 2.10 15.29 11.86
N TRP A 306 2.04 16.03 12.98
CA TRP A 306 2.09 17.51 13.03
C TRP A 306 3.51 18.04 12.82
N ASP A 307 4.04 17.85 11.60
CA ASP A 307 5.32 18.43 11.19
C ASP A 307 5.25 19.95 10.99
N PHE A 308 6.41 20.59 10.83
CA PHE A 308 6.53 22.03 10.61
C PHE A 308 5.69 22.54 9.43
N ASN A 309 5.60 21.79 8.33
CA ASN A 309 4.85 22.19 7.15
C ASN A 309 3.35 22.19 7.45
N LYS A 310 2.84 21.14 8.11
CA LYS A 310 1.42 21.06 8.49
C LYS A 310 1.04 22.13 9.51
N ILE A 311 1.93 22.48 10.45
CA ILE A 311 1.72 23.61 11.36
C ILE A 311 1.60 24.93 10.57
N SER A 312 2.49 25.16 9.60
CA SER A 312 2.43 26.37 8.75
C SER A 312 1.14 26.42 7.94
N ILE A 313 0.76 25.31 7.29
CA ILE A 313 -0.48 25.19 6.51
C ILE A 313 -1.70 25.46 7.39
N ALA A 314 -1.79 24.84 8.57
CA ALA A 314 -2.88 25.09 9.51
C ALA A 314 -2.97 26.57 9.91
N TYR A 315 -1.83 27.23 10.10
CA TYR A 315 -1.78 28.64 10.48
C TYR A 315 -2.16 29.61 9.36
N GLU A 316 -1.72 29.33 8.13
CA GLU A 316 -1.87 30.21 6.97
C GLU A 316 -3.23 30.03 6.28
N ILE A 317 -3.69 28.78 6.15
CA ILE A 317 -4.88 28.45 5.39
C ILE A 317 -6.14 28.54 6.25
N ASN A 318 -6.18 27.84 7.39
CA ASN A 318 -7.35 27.84 8.26
C ASN A 318 -7.00 27.40 9.69
N ARG A 319 -6.93 28.40 10.57
CA ARG A 319 -6.51 28.26 11.97
C ARG A 319 -7.43 27.37 12.81
N LYS A 320 -8.65 27.09 12.35
CA LYS A 320 -9.56 26.16 13.05
C LYS A 320 -9.01 24.72 13.08
N ALA A 321 -8.03 24.39 12.23
CA ALA A 321 -7.31 23.12 12.31
C ALA A 321 -6.64 22.87 13.67
N PHE A 322 -6.26 23.92 14.41
CA PHE A 322 -5.70 23.78 15.77
C PHE A 322 -6.71 23.27 16.81
N SER A 323 -8.01 23.19 16.49
CA SER A 323 -9.00 22.48 17.32
C SER A 323 -8.69 20.99 17.51
N GLN A 324 -7.92 20.39 16.59
CA GLN A 324 -7.51 18.98 16.63
C GLN A 324 -6.02 18.80 16.96
N ALA A 325 -5.31 19.88 17.29
CA ALA A 325 -3.89 19.81 17.59
C ALA A 325 -3.64 19.18 18.97
N PRO A 326 -2.70 18.24 19.09
CA PRO A 326 -2.32 17.69 20.38
C PRO A 326 -1.51 18.70 21.21
N ILE A 327 -1.41 18.45 22.51
CA ILE A 327 -0.76 19.36 23.46
C ILE A 327 0.69 19.68 23.10
N GLU A 328 1.44 18.69 22.61
CA GLU A 328 2.84 18.86 22.20
C GLU A 328 2.96 19.85 21.03
N THR A 329 2.01 19.82 20.11
CA THR A 329 1.94 20.76 18.99
C THR A 329 1.62 22.15 19.50
N ILE A 330 0.61 22.31 20.37
CA ILE A 330 0.23 23.63 20.94
C ILE A 330 1.42 24.29 21.63
N ASN A 331 2.18 23.54 22.44
CA ASN A 331 3.33 24.07 23.17
C ASN A 331 4.49 24.50 22.26
N SER A 332 4.54 24.00 21.01
CA SER A 332 5.53 24.42 20.01
C SER A 332 5.14 25.71 19.27
N ILE A 333 3.89 26.18 19.42
CA ILE A 333 3.40 27.39 18.78
C ILE A 333 3.85 28.61 19.59
N GLY A 334 4.46 29.59 18.93
CA GLY A 334 4.86 30.84 19.57
C GLY A 334 3.66 31.68 20.06
N GLY A 335 3.89 32.49 21.10
CA GLY A 335 2.83 33.26 21.78
C GLY A 335 2.01 34.17 20.85
N ASP A 336 2.67 34.89 19.95
CA ASP A 336 1.98 35.75 18.98
C ASP A 336 1.04 34.95 18.08
N ARG A 337 1.46 33.75 17.64
CA ARG A 337 0.63 32.86 16.83
C ARG A 337 -0.55 32.32 17.62
N LEU A 338 -0.36 31.94 18.88
CA LEU A 338 -1.45 31.50 19.77
C LEU A 338 -2.49 32.61 19.96
N LEU A 339 -2.06 33.84 20.21
CA LEU A 339 -2.94 34.99 20.31
C LEU A 339 -3.75 35.19 19.01
N GLN A 340 -3.09 35.17 17.85
CA GLN A 340 -3.78 35.33 16.57
C GLN A 340 -4.79 34.21 16.28
N ILE A 341 -4.46 32.96 16.64
CA ILE A 341 -5.40 31.83 16.53
C ILE A 341 -6.61 32.06 17.44
N PHE A 342 -6.40 32.50 18.69
CA PHE A 342 -7.47 32.78 19.63
C PHE A 342 -8.39 33.90 19.14
N LEU A 343 -7.83 35.03 18.69
CA LEU A 343 -8.60 36.15 18.15
C LEU A 343 -9.39 35.75 16.90
N THR A 344 -8.79 34.94 16.01
CA THR A 344 -9.48 34.38 14.83
C THR A 344 -10.65 33.50 15.26
N ALA A 345 -10.49 32.70 16.33
CA ALA A 345 -11.54 31.84 16.85
C ALA A 345 -12.73 32.64 17.41
N ILE A 346 -12.46 33.78 18.04
CA ILE A 346 -13.49 34.71 18.53
C ILE A 346 -14.24 35.32 17.33
N GLU A 347 -13.51 35.91 16.39
CA GLU A 347 -14.07 36.58 15.21
C GLU A 347 -14.97 35.63 14.41
N GLN A 348 -14.53 34.39 14.23
CA GLN A 348 -15.25 33.36 13.46
C GLN A 348 -16.15 32.46 14.31
N LYS A 349 -16.36 32.78 15.60
CA LYS A 349 -17.29 32.10 16.51
C LYS A 349 -17.06 30.60 16.67
N TRP A 350 -15.81 30.18 16.84
CA TRP A 350 -15.45 28.79 17.12
C TRP A 350 -14.53 28.61 18.32
N VAL A 351 -14.45 29.59 19.23
CA VAL A 351 -13.63 29.54 20.46
C VAL A 351 -13.82 28.26 21.26
N GLU A 352 -15.07 27.81 21.43
CA GLU A 352 -15.41 26.58 22.16
C GLU A 352 -14.83 25.29 21.54
N ALA A 353 -14.40 25.35 20.28
CA ALA A 353 -13.73 24.22 19.62
C ALA A 353 -12.23 24.15 19.94
N LEU A 354 -11.64 25.17 20.59
CA LEU A 354 -10.26 25.11 21.02
C LEU A 354 -10.12 24.09 22.17
N PRO A 355 -9.09 23.23 22.14
CA PRO A 355 -8.87 22.30 23.23
C PRO A 355 -8.58 23.08 24.53
N PHE A 356 -9.01 22.58 25.68
CA PHE A 356 -8.82 23.30 26.95
C PHE A 356 -7.33 23.54 27.27
N PHE A 357 -6.42 22.66 26.84
CA PHE A 357 -4.98 22.84 26.99
C PHE A 357 -4.37 23.88 26.02
N PHE A 358 -5.17 24.48 25.13
CA PHE A 358 -4.76 25.59 24.27
C PHE A 358 -4.37 26.84 25.09
N PHE A 359 -5.01 27.03 26.25
CA PHE A 359 -4.82 28.17 27.12
C PHE A 359 -3.55 28.00 27.98
N THR A 360 -2.40 28.10 27.31
CA THR A 360 -1.08 27.99 27.93
C THR A 360 -0.70 29.26 28.67
N GLY A 361 0.30 29.17 29.55
CA GLY A 361 0.85 30.32 30.28
C GLY A 361 1.36 31.43 29.36
N ILE A 362 1.79 31.10 28.13
CA ILE A 362 2.23 32.10 27.15
C ILE A 362 1.05 32.97 26.69
N LEU A 363 -0.12 32.37 26.46
CA LEU A 363 -1.32 33.10 26.07
C LEU A 363 -1.95 33.80 27.28
N ILE A 364 -2.04 33.10 28.41
CA ILE A 364 -2.66 33.60 29.65
C ILE A 364 -1.95 34.82 30.20
N ASN A 365 -0.61 34.84 30.16
CA ASN A 365 0.16 35.98 30.65
C ASN A 365 0.35 37.09 29.60
N ASN A 366 -0.25 36.94 28.40
CA ASN A 366 -0.18 37.97 27.37
C ASN A 366 -1.17 39.10 27.70
N PRO A 367 -0.71 40.34 27.92
CA PRO A 367 -1.58 41.47 28.25
C PRO A 367 -2.69 41.71 27.23
N ASP A 368 -2.41 41.48 25.94
CA ASP A 368 -3.36 41.70 24.86
C ASP A 368 -4.47 40.64 24.84
N ALA A 369 -4.24 39.46 25.45
CA ALA A 369 -5.22 38.39 25.53
C ALA A 369 -6.21 38.58 26.69
N HIS A 370 -5.83 39.30 27.75
CA HIS A 370 -6.57 39.32 29.03
C HIS A 370 -8.03 39.70 28.89
N THR A 371 -8.36 40.78 28.19
CA THR A 371 -9.75 41.25 28.00
C THR A 371 -10.59 40.17 27.31
N TYR A 372 -10.03 39.56 26.26
CA TYR A 372 -10.70 38.51 25.51
C TYR A 372 -10.84 37.22 26.32
N LEU A 373 -9.84 36.85 27.12
CA LEU A 373 -9.91 35.69 28.01
C LEU A 373 -10.99 35.89 29.08
N MET A 374 -11.11 37.08 29.65
CA MET A 374 -12.17 37.41 30.61
C MET A 374 -13.58 37.30 30.00
N GLU A 375 -13.75 37.68 28.74
CA GLU A 375 -15.05 37.70 28.06
C GLU A 375 -15.44 36.35 27.44
N TYR A 376 -14.49 35.66 26.80
CA TYR A 376 -14.76 34.48 25.96
C TYR A 376 -14.26 33.16 26.56
N ARG A 377 -13.58 33.17 27.72
CA ARG A 377 -13.10 31.95 28.39
C ARG A 377 -13.52 31.94 29.86
N THR A 378 -14.68 31.32 30.11
CA THR A 378 -15.32 31.21 31.44
C THR A 378 -14.40 30.64 32.52
N GLN A 379 -13.58 29.64 32.18
CA GLN A 379 -12.68 28.99 33.11
C GLN A 379 -11.58 29.94 33.58
N TYR A 380 -10.99 30.70 32.66
CA TYR A 380 -10.02 31.74 32.99
C TYR A 380 -10.63 32.82 33.89
N SER A 381 -11.82 33.32 33.55
CA SER A 381 -12.47 34.37 34.34
C SER A 381 -12.79 33.89 35.76
N ILE A 382 -13.30 32.66 35.92
CA ILE A 382 -13.53 32.04 37.23
C ILE A 382 -12.21 31.89 38.00
N ALA A 383 -11.19 31.28 37.39
CA ALA A 383 -9.91 31.04 38.06
C ALA A 383 -9.24 32.34 38.52
N LYS A 384 -9.44 33.43 37.76
CA LYS A 384 -8.87 34.74 38.07
C LYS A 384 -9.66 35.51 39.13
N VAL A 385 -10.99 35.48 39.09
CA VAL A 385 -11.87 36.25 39.99
C VAL A 385 -12.07 35.55 41.33
N ASP A 386 -12.27 34.24 41.30
CA ASP A 386 -12.58 33.42 42.49
C ASP A 386 -11.31 32.78 43.08
N SER A 387 -10.10 33.28 42.78
CA SER A 387 -8.83 32.58 43.08
C SER A 387 -8.66 32.16 44.55
N VAL A 388 -9.11 33.00 45.48
CA VAL A 388 -8.98 32.80 46.94
C VAL A 388 -10.12 31.95 47.52
N SER A 389 -11.31 32.03 46.94
CA SER A 389 -12.52 31.31 47.38
C SER A 389 -13.07 30.42 46.27
N PHE A 390 -12.18 29.63 45.67
CA PHE A 390 -12.50 28.83 44.49
C PHE A 390 -13.41 27.68 44.87
N ASP A 391 -14.51 27.54 44.13
CA ASP A 391 -15.44 26.43 44.29
C ASP A 391 -14.95 25.20 43.50
N PHE A 392 -14.41 24.22 44.22
CA PHE A 392 -13.83 23.00 43.63
C PHE A 392 -14.87 22.08 42.98
N GLU A 393 -16.17 22.22 43.26
CA GLU A 393 -17.22 21.50 42.55
C GLU A 393 -17.24 21.84 41.05
N LYS A 394 -16.76 23.03 40.67
CA LYS A 394 -16.64 23.45 39.27
C LYS A 394 -15.68 22.55 38.48
N LEU A 395 -14.68 21.94 39.12
CA LEU A 395 -13.74 21.00 38.46
C LEU A 395 -14.41 19.71 38.00
N LYS A 396 -15.59 19.37 38.55
CA LYS A 396 -16.37 18.19 38.12
C LYS A 396 -17.13 18.41 36.81
N SER A 397 -17.37 19.66 36.44
CA SER A 397 -18.20 20.03 35.28
C SER A 397 -17.45 20.79 34.19
N MET A 398 -16.21 21.23 34.44
CA MET A 398 -15.44 22.04 33.51
C MET A 398 -13.97 21.60 33.43
N ASN A 399 -13.43 21.60 32.22
CA ASN A 399 -12.01 21.31 31.97
C ASN A 399 -11.19 22.60 31.96
N PHE A 400 -10.33 22.76 32.97
CA PHE A 400 -9.37 23.85 33.07
C PHE A 400 -8.01 23.43 32.51
N ALA A 401 -7.30 24.38 31.92
CA ALA A 401 -5.88 24.24 31.61
C ALA A 401 -5.04 24.29 32.89
N VAL A 402 -3.85 23.68 32.87
CA VAL A 402 -2.90 23.74 34.00
C VAL A 402 -2.61 25.19 34.36
N ASP A 403 -2.29 26.02 33.38
CA ASP A 403 -1.96 27.43 33.60
C ASP A 403 -3.13 28.29 34.09
N GLU A 404 -4.38 27.91 33.77
CA GLU A 404 -5.57 28.55 34.37
C GLU A 404 -5.66 28.22 35.86
N LEU A 405 -5.46 26.94 36.22
CA LEU A 405 -5.49 26.49 37.62
C LEU A 405 -4.34 27.05 38.46
N LEU A 406 -3.22 27.43 37.86
CA LEU A 406 -2.12 28.10 38.56
C LEU A 406 -2.50 29.51 39.05
N LEU A 407 -3.59 30.10 38.53
CA LEU A 407 -4.13 31.36 39.04
C LEU A 407 -4.91 31.18 40.34
N VAL A 408 -5.32 29.95 40.67
CA VAL A 408 -6.09 29.64 41.89
C VAL A 408 -5.14 29.52 43.08
N GLU A 409 -5.35 30.36 44.09
CA GLU A 409 -4.51 30.42 45.29
C GLU A 409 -4.93 29.37 46.34
N SER A 410 -6.23 29.12 46.45
CA SER A 410 -6.78 28.10 47.36
C SER A 410 -6.42 26.67 46.92
N LYS A 411 -6.48 25.72 47.87
CA LYS A 411 -6.18 24.30 47.62
C LYS A 411 -7.41 23.44 47.88
N ALA A 412 -7.56 22.38 47.09
CA ALA A 412 -8.65 21.43 47.25
C ALA A 412 -8.58 20.74 48.62
N GLU A 413 -9.74 20.49 49.22
CA GLU A 413 -9.82 19.92 50.57
C GLU A 413 -10.18 18.43 50.58
N SER A 414 -10.82 17.91 49.51
CA SER A 414 -11.28 16.52 49.41
C SER A 414 -11.39 16.04 47.94
N GLU A 415 -11.83 14.79 47.74
CA GLU A 415 -12.13 14.18 46.43
C GLU A 415 -10.95 14.11 45.44
N PHE A 416 -9.72 14.07 45.96
CA PHE A 416 -8.50 14.14 45.16
C PHE A 416 -8.36 13.06 44.07
N GLU A 417 -8.82 11.85 44.35
CA GLU A 417 -8.73 10.75 43.38
C GLU A 417 -9.68 10.97 42.20
N GLU A 418 -10.95 11.26 42.49
CA GLU A 418 -11.97 11.60 41.48
C GLU A 418 -11.54 12.81 40.64
N LEU A 419 -11.10 13.89 41.29
CA LEU A 419 -10.64 15.10 40.60
C LEU A 419 -9.42 14.84 39.70
N PHE A 420 -8.51 13.97 40.11
CA PHE A 420 -7.31 13.63 39.33
C PHE A 420 -7.65 12.75 38.12
N GLU A 421 -8.59 11.81 38.27
CA GLU A 421 -9.07 10.97 37.18
C GLU A 421 -9.87 11.76 36.13
N LEU A 422 -10.67 12.74 36.58
CA LEU A 422 -11.43 13.62 35.68
C LEU A 422 -10.51 14.47 34.79
N ASN A 423 -9.49 15.09 35.40
CA ASN A 423 -8.50 15.86 34.67
C ASN A 423 -7.19 15.93 35.45
N ILE A 424 -6.13 15.36 34.87
CA ILE A 424 -4.79 15.31 35.46
C ILE A 424 -4.25 16.73 35.79
N ALA A 425 -4.70 17.77 35.07
CA ALA A 425 -4.35 19.16 35.38
C ALA A 425 -4.74 19.61 36.80
N ASN A 426 -5.78 19.01 37.39
CA ASN A 426 -6.26 19.32 38.75
C ASN A 426 -5.20 19.05 39.83
N TYR A 427 -4.15 18.30 39.51
CA TYR A 427 -2.98 18.10 40.36
C TYR A 427 -2.40 19.40 40.96
N VAL A 428 -2.39 20.51 40.21
CA VAL A 428 -1.71 21.73 40.67
C VAL A 428 -2.40 22.43 41.85
N VAL A 429 -3.71 22.20 42.00
CA VAL A 429 -4.52 22.76 43.11
C VAL A 429 -4.59 21.83 44.32
N PHE A 430 -3.93 20.67 44.28
CA PHE A 430 -3.86 19.78 45.44
C PHE A 430 -2.87 20.30 46.49
N PRO A 431 -3.14 20.07 47.79
CA PRO A 431 -2.17 20.32 48.85
C PRO A 431 -0.98 19.36 48.73
N GLU A 432 0.20 19.76 49.22
CA GLU A 432 1.45 18.98 49.06
C GLU A 432 1.34 17.53 49.54
N ARG A 433 0.58 17.28 50.61
CA ARG A 433 0.36 15.94 51.18
C ARG A 433 -0.30 14.94 50.20
N GLU A 434 -1.09 15.45 49.24
CA GLU A 434 -1.82 14.64 48.26
C GLU A 434 -1.09 14.49 46.92
N LYS A 435 0.01 15.23 46.74
CA LYS A 435 0.90 15.12 45.59
C LYS A 435 1.83 13.91 45.76
N THR A 436 1.26 12.72 45.72
CA THR A 436 1.98 11.45 45.84
C THR A 436 2.91 11.22 44.65
N LEU A 437 3.95 10.40 44.84
CA LEU A 437 4.92 10.08 43.79
C LEU A 437 4.27 9.58 42.50
N ASP A 438 3.28 8.71 42.59
CA ASP A 438 2.63 8.13 41.41
C ASP A 438 1.75 9.17 40.68
N ARG A 439 1.01 10.02 41.41
CA ARG A 439 0.28 11.15 40.79
C ARG A 439 1.22 12.16 40.15
N THR A 440 2.35 12.46 40.79
CA THR A 440 3.39 13.35 40.25
C THR A 440 3.95 12.80 38.93
N ILE A 441 4.27 11.51 38.87
CA ILE A 441 4.77 10.88 37.64
C ILE A 441 3.71 10.92 36.54
N ALA A 442 2.46 10.57 36.85
CA ALA A 442 1.36 10.62 35.88
C ALA A 442 1.13 12.05 35.34
N PHE A 443 1.16 13.06 36.21
CA PHE A 443 1.08 14.47 35.82
C PHE A 443 2.23 14.88 34.89
N LEU A 444 3.48 14.58 35.28
CA LEU A 444 4.65 14.99 34.49
C LEU A 444 4.80 14.26 33.16
N LYS A 445 4.21 13.06 33.00
CA LYS A 445 4.15 12.37 31.69
C LYS A 445 3.38 13.19 30.65
N ILE A 446 2.39 13.97 31.07
CA ILE A 446 1.59 14.84 30.20
C ILE A 446 2.15 16.28 30.21
N TYR A 447 2.58 16.77 31.36
CA TYR A 447 2.95 18.16 31.61
C TYR A 447 4.39 18.32 32.13
N PRO A 448 5.43 17.89 31.40
CA PRO A 448 6.81 17.85 31.90
C PRO A 448 7.38 19.24 32.22
N MET A 449 6.88 20.29 31.55
CA MET A 449 7.30 21.68 31.78
C MET A 449 6.84 22.26 33.13
N HIS A 450 5.85 21.66 33.77
CA HIS A 450 5.32 22.10 35.08
C HIS A 450 6.01 21.40 36.25
N VAL A 451 7.28 21.02 36.10
CA VAL A 451 8.08 20.35 37.14
C VAL A 451 8.21 21.20 38.40
N ASN A 452 8.09 22.53 38.30
CA ASN A 452 8.09 23.44 39.44
C ASN A 452 6.85 23.31 40.34
N GLN A 453 5.82 22.57 39.92
CA GLN A 453 4.58 22.35 40.69
C GLN A 453 4.64 21.13 41.61
N ILE A 454 5.74 20.39 41.60
CA ILE A 454 5.91 19.19 42.41
C ILE A 454 6.49 19.54 43.79
N PRO A 455 6.17 18.78 44.85
CA PRO A 455 6.72 19.02 46.18
C PRO A 455 8.25 18.92 46.19
N ASN A 456 8.93 19.88 46.83
CA ASN A 456 10.39 19.85 46.99
C ASN A 456 10.88 18.57 47.67
N SER A 457 10.08 18.04 48.60
CA SER A 457 10.36 16.78 49.30
C SER A 457 10.55 15.57 48.37
N LEU A 458 9.86 15.54 47.22
CA LEU A 458 10.02 14.49 46.22
C LEU A 458 11.29 14.65 45.39
N LEU A 459 11.75 15.90 45.18
CA LEU A 459 13.00 16.20 44.47
C LEU A 459 14.24 16.04 45.35
N GLU A 460 14.13 16.36 46.64
CA GLU A 460 15.21 16.21 47.62
C GLU A 460 15.44 14.74 48.00
N ASN A 461 14.41 13.91 47.96
CA ASN A 461 14.53 12.48 48.15
C ASN A 461 15.15 11.83 46.90
N LYS A 462 16.44 11.43 46.98
CA LYS A 462 17.18 10.81 45.86
C LYS A 462 16.46 9.62 45.22
N SER A 463 15.71 8.81 45.99
CA SER A 463 14.99 7.65 45.44
C SER A 463 13.78 8.08 44.60
N SER A 464 12.96 8.98 45.15
CA SER A 464 11.79 9.52 44.46
C SER A 464 12.20 10.32 43.22
N ALA A 465 13.20 11.18 43.34
CA ALA A 465 13.72 12.00 42.25
C ALA A 465 14.29 11.16 41.10
N LYS A 466 15.03 10.07 41.40
CA LYS A 466 15.49 9.11 40.38
C LYS A 466 14.32 8.41 39.68
N LYS A 467 13.29 8.00 40.42
CA LYS A 467 12.10 7.37 39.81
C LYS A 467 11.42 8.34 38.83
N ILE A 468 11.20 9.60 39.24
CA ILE A 468 10.61 10.64 38.40
C ILE A 468 11.43 10.87 37.12
N LEU A 469 12.75 11.06 37.25
CA LEU A 469 13.62 11.36 36.10
C LEU A 469 13.80 10.17 35.15
N ASN A 470 13.78 8.94 35.68
CA ASN A 470 13.85 7.74 34.84
C ASN A 470 12.54 7.52 34.06
N GLU A 471 11.38 7.76 34.67
CA GLU A 471 10.08 7.59 34.00
C GLU A 471 9.69 8.78 33.12
N VAL A 472 10.18 9.99 33.43
CA VAL A 472 9.87 11.23 32.72
C VAL A 472 11.15 12.01 32.43
N ALA A 473 11.98 11.45 31.55
CA ALA A 473 13.27 12.03 31.19
C ALA A 473 13.16 13.48 30.65
N GLN A 474 12.03 13.84 30.04
CA GLN A 474 11.80 15.21 29.52
C GLN A 474 11.76 16.27 30.62
N ALA A 475 11.32 15.92 31.84
CA ALA A 475 11.24 16.85 32.96
C ALA A 475 12.64 17.38 33.37
N ALA A 476 13.70 16.61 33.10
CA ALA A 476 15.08 17.01 33.36
C ALA A 476 15.45 18.34 32.67
N ARG A 477 14.83 18.67 31.53
CA ARG A 477 15.09 19.92 30.81
C ARG A 477 14.68 21.18 31.59
N PHE A 478 13.81 21.01 32.57
CA PHE A 478 13.21 22.09 33.35
C PHE A 478 13.72 22.13 34.81
N ILE A 479 14.68 21.26 35.15
CA ILE A 479 15.34 21.23 36.46
C ILE A 479 16.75 21.80 36.31
N GLU A 480 17.19 22.57 37.30
CA GLU A 480 18.56 23.09 37.38
C GLU A 480 19.59 21.95 37.32
N ALA A 481 20.62 22.11 36.47
CA ALA A 481 21.63 21.07 36.23
C ALA A 481 22.36 20.60 37.51
N GLU A 482 22.55 21.51 38.47
CA GLU A 482 23.16 21.21 39.77
C GLU A 482 22.32 20.22 40.59
N LYS A 483 20.99 20.38 40.58
CA LYS A 483 20.06 19.48 41.28
C LYS A 483 20.05 18.09 40.64
N ILE A 484 20.09 18.02 39.30
CA ILE A 484 20.18 16.74 38.58
C ILE A 484 21.48 16.02 38.94
N THR A 485 22.60 16.76 38.97
CA THR A 485 23.90 16.20 39.34
C THR A 485 23.91 15.69 40.77
N ALA A 486 23.29 16.41 41.71
CA ALA A 486 23.15 15.99 43.11
C ALA A 486 22.26 14.74 43.31
N ILE A 487 21.26 14.54 42.44
CA ILE A 487 20.39 13.35 42.45
C ILE A 487 21.17 12.10 42.03
N TYR A 488 22.04 12.22 41.01
CA TYR A 488 22.80 11.10 40.45
C TYR A 488 24.22 10.93 41.01
N SER A 489 24.70 11.87 41.84
CA SER A 489 26.01 11.74 42.48
C SER A 489 26.02 10.59 43.51
N SER A 490 27.08 9.78 43.45
CA SER A 490 27.27 8.56 44.23
C SER A 490 27.85 8.79 45.65
N HIS A 491 27.60 9.96 46.23
CA HIS A 491 27.98 10.27 47.62
C HIS A 491 26.77 10.75 48.43
#